data_AF-A0ABD1P4Q8-F1
#
_entry.id   AF-A0ABD1P4Q8-F1
#
_cell.length_a   1.000
_cell.length_b   1.000
_cell.length_c   1.000
_cell.angle_alpha   90.00
_cell.angle_beta   90.00
_cell.angle_gamma   90.00
#
_symmetry.space_group_name_H-M   'P 1'
#
loop_
_entity.id
_entity.type
_entity.pdbx_description
1 polymer ?
#
loop_
_entity_poly.entity_id
_entity_poly.type
_entity_poly.pdbx_seq_one_letter_code
_entity_poly.pdbx_strand_id
1 'polypeptide(L)'
;MDTQNSEHGHNIEVSVDAAATEKAFGGSKVCGDAPCGFSDAKTSSQDAQERSASMRKLLVAVVLCIVFMSVEVAGGIKANSLAILTDAAHLLSDVAAFAISLFSLWAAGWEATPRQSYGFFRIEILGALVSIQLIWLLTGILVYEAIARLRHDAAIITIMREKPDTMSGIISMMNTSMSLCLRVYQKGAYLHVLGDSIQSIGTTIKMLRNILEVLMESTPREIDATRLERGLCEMEEVVAIHELHIWAITVGKVLLACHVKIRPEADADMVLDKVVGYIRREYNISHAFLLSSKMASETTENGAQSSRQRRAPRLNERILSSLSRRSMAAHPWHDLEIGPDAPEIINVVIEIPKGSKVKYELDKKTGLIKVDRILYSSVVYPHNYGFIPRTLCEDNDPMDVLVLMQEPVVPGCFLRARAIGLMPMIDQGEKDDKIIAVCADDPEVRHYTDISQLPPHRLQEIRRFFEDYKKNENKEVEVDEFLPSTTAVDAIQYSMNLYAEYILHSLRK
;
A
#
# COMPACT_ATOMS: atom_id res chain seq x y z
N MET A 1 51.38 11.17 -17.29
CA MET A 1 50.18 11.29 -18.14
C MET A 1 49.15 10.44 -17.44
N ASP A 2 48.35 11.10 -16.61
CA ASP A 2 47.57 10.49 -15.55
C ASP A 2 46.17 10.11 -16.02
N THR A 3 45.71 9.02 -15.42
CA THR A 3 44.41 8.37 -15.43
C THR A 3 43.33 9.18 -14.69
N GLN A 4 42.08 9.12 -15.17
CA GLN A 4 40.89 9.42 -14.36
C GLN A 4 39.84 8.32 -14.51
N ASN A 5 39.32 7.93 -13.35
CA ASN A 5 38.39 6.85 -13.03
C ASN A 5 36.94 7.36 -13.12
N SER A 6 36.01 6.56 -13.67
CA SER A 6 34.57 6.79 -13.54
C SER A 6 33.88 5.50 -13.09
N GLU A 7 33.37 5.49 -11.86
CA GLU A 7 32.53 4.41 -11.34
C GLU A 7 31.11 4.55 -11.90
N HIS A 8 30.66 3.55 -12.65
CA HIS A 8 29.25 3.33 -13.00
C HIS A 8 28.74 2.16 -12.17
N GLY A 9 27.63 2.35 -11.47
CA GLY A 9 26.91 1.26 -10.80
C GLY A 9 26.50 0.19 -11.81
N HIS A 10 27.03 -1.02 -11.61
CA HIS A 10 26.68 -2.20 -12.37
C HIS A 10 25.48 -2.88 -11.71
N ASN A 11 24.32 -2.81 -12.33
CA ASN A 11 23.29 -3.84 -12.17
C ASN A 11 23.66 -4.97 -13.14
N ILE A 12 24.09 -6.12 -12.63
CA ILE A 12 24.30 -7.32 -13.46
C ILE A 12 23.53 -8.49 -12.86
N GLU A 13 22.75 -9.10 -13.73
CA GLU A 13 21.93 -10.29 -13.55
C GLU A 13 22.77 -11.54 -13.87
N VAL A 14 22.80 -12.52 -12.95
CA VAL A 14 23.57 -13.76 -13.11
C VAL A 14 22.72 -14.80 -13.87
N SER A 15 23.19 -15.20 -15.05
CA SER A 15 22.58 -16.25 -15.87
C SER A 15 23.19 -17.63 -15.59
N VAL A 16 22.34 -18.65 -15.51
CA VAL A 16 22.76 -20.06 -15.49
C VAL A 16 22.08 -20.78 -16.66
N ASP A 17 22.89 -21.31 -17.58
CA ASP A 17 22.44 -22.04 -18.76
C ASP A 17 21.78 -23.38 -18.41
N ALA A 18 20.59 -23.63 -18.97
CA ALA A 18 20.06 -24.97 -19.18
C ALA A 18 19.22 -25.03 -20.47
N ALA A 19 19.71 -25.80 -21.44
CA ALA A 19 19.09 -26.02 -22.73
C ALA A 19 17.86 -26.95 -22.64
N ALA A 20 16.73 -26.54 -23.24
CA ALA A 20 15.83 -27.41 -24.00
C ALA A 20 14.78 -26.58 -24.76
N THR A 21 14.54 -26.99 -26.00
CA THR A 21 13.74 -26.35 -27.05
C THR A 21 12.24 -26.62 -26.86
N GLU A 22 11.36 -25.65 -27.11
CA GLU A 22 10.16 -25.83 -27.96
C GLU A 22 9.38 -24.51 -28.20
N LYS A 23 8.80 -24.40 -29.40
CA LYS A 23 8.14 -23.22 -29.99
C LYS A 23 6.65 -23.17 -29.63
N ALA A 24 6.10 -21.99 -29.31
CA ALA A 24 4.72 -21.62 -29.62
C ALA A 24 4.44 -20.09 -29.63
N PHE A 25 4.05 -19.62 -30.81
CA PHE A 25 3.15 -18.51 -31.20
C PHE A 25 2.80 -17.33 -30.23
N GLY A 26 3.28 -16.13 -30.60
CA GLY A 26 2.45 -15.00 -31.04
C GLY A 26 1.55 -14.26 -30.03
N GLY A 27 2.12 -13.29 -29.30
CA GLY A 27 1.38 -12.23 -28.59
C GLY A 27 2.34 -11.13 -28.12
N SER A 28 2.04 -9.86 -28.44
CA SER A 28 2.88 -8.68 -28.27
C SER A 28 3.43 -8.51 -26.84
N LYS A 29 4.73 -8.80 -26.65
CA LYS A 29 5.47 -8.57 -25.41
C LYS A 29 6.01 -7.14 -25.38
N VAL A 30 5.49 -6.33 -24.47
CA VAL A 30 6.15 -5.08 -24.01
C VAL A 30 6.52 -5.29 -22.54
N CYS A 31 7.63 -6.00 -22.35
CA CYS A 31 8.50 -5.98 -21.17
C CYS A 31 9.85 -6.48 -21.67
N GLY A 32 10.88 -5.64 -21.60
CA GLY A 32 12.26 -6.00 -21.92
C GLY A 32 12.78 -7.12 -21.01
N ASP A 33 13.81 -7.80 -21.50
CA ASP A 33 14.38 -9.06 -21.02
C ASP A 33 14.98 -9.03 -19.59
N ALA A 34 14.17 -8.79 -18.57
CA ALA A 34 14.48 -9.12 -17.18
C ALA A 34 13.53 -10.25 -16.72
N PRO A 35 13.99 -11.49 -16.49
CA PRO A 35 13.16 -12.55 -15.92
C PRO A 35 12.57 -12.10 -14.59
N CYS A 36 11.24 -11.98 -14.54
CA CYS A 36 10.53 -11.77 -13.30
C CYS A 36 10.73 -12.99 -12.38
N GLY A 37 11.63 -12.87 -11.39
CA GLY A 37 11.95 -13.89 -10.38
C GLY A 37 10.79 -14.28 -9.44
N PHE A 38 9.56 -13.87 -9.76
CA PHE A 38 8.33 -14.35 -9.12
C PHE A 38 7.93 -15.76 -9.58
N SER A 39 8.53 -16.28 -10.64
CA SER A 39 8.19 -17.57 -11.23
C SER A 39 9.43 -18.44 -11.45
N ASP A 40 9.97 -19.01 -10.37
CA ASP A 40 10.76 -20.24 -10.50
C ASP A 40 9.83 -21.27 -11.17
N ALA A 41 10.10 -21.66 -12.42
CA ALA A 41 9.22 -22.56 -13.20
C ALA A 41 8.90 -23.87 -12.44
N LYS A 42 9.83 -24.31 -11.58
CA LYS A 42 9.69 -25.48 -10.72
C LYS A 42 8.71 -25.26 -9.56
N THR A 43 8.77 -24.13 -8.85
CA THR A 43 7.82 -23.83 -7.76
C THR A 43 6.43 -23.53 -8.30
N SER A 44 6.34 -22.81 -9.42
CA SER A 44 5.07 -22.58 -10.13
C SER A 44 4.38 -23.89 -10.55
N SER A 45 5.16 -24.88 -11.04
CA SER A 45 4.63 -26.19 -11.42
C SER A 45 4.11 -27.01 -10.23
N GLN A 46 4.79 -26.96 -9.08
CA GLN A 46 4.36 -27.65 -7.86
C GLN A 46 3.09 -27.01 -7.28
N ASP A 47 3.07 -25.68 -7.17
CA ASP A 47 1.90 -24.91 -6.73
C ASP A 47 0.68 -25.15 -7.63
N ALA A 48 0.89 -25.22 -8.95
CA ALA A 48 -0.19 -25.52 -9.90
C ALA A 48 -0.73 -26.94 -9.72
N GLN A 49 0.14 -27.92 -9.46
CA GLN A 49 -0.26 -29.29 -9.21
C GLN A 49 -1.06 -29.42 -7.91
N GLU A 50 -0.61 -28.82 -6.82
CA GLU A 50 -1.33 -28.81 -5.53
C GLU A 50 -2.69 -28.13 -5.65
N ARG A 51 -2.77 -26.98 -6.30
CA ARG A 51 -4.04 -26.27 -6.57
C ARG A 51 -5.00 -27.12 -7.40
N SER A 52 -4.52 -27.79 -8.45
CA SER A 52 -5.36 -28.67 -9.28
C SER A 52 -5.92 -29.85 -8.49
N ALA A 53 -5.13 -30.40 -7.56
CA ALA A 53 -5.56 -31.49 -6.68
C ALA A 53 -6.63 -31.01 -5.68
N SER A 54 -6.43 -29.84 -5.06
CA SER A 54 -7.41 -29.21 -4.17
C SER A 54 -8.70 -28.84 -4.90
N MET A 55 -8.60 -28.28 -6.11
CA MET A 55 -9.74 -27.96 -6.97
C MET A 55 -10.55 -29.21 -7.31
N ARG A 56 -9.89 -30.33 -7.63
CA ARG A 56 -10.56 -31.61 -7.89
C ARG A 56 -11.29 -32.14 -6.65
N LYS A 57 -10.65 -32.07 -5.46
CA LYS A 57 -11.29 -32.51 -4.20
C LYS A 57 -12.53 -31.67 -3.90
N LEU A 58 -12.43 -30.35 -4.05
CA LEU A 58 -13.55 -29.44 -3.81
C LEU A 58 -14.67 -29.64 -4.83
N LEU A 59 -14.35 -29.86 -6.10
CA LEU A 59 -15.33 -30.15 -7.14
C LEU A 59 -16.10 -31.45 -6.86
N VAL A 60 -15.43 -32.49 -6.39
CA VAL A 60 -16.10 -33.74 -5.96
C VAL A 60 -17.04 -33.47 -4.79
N ALA A 61 -16.65 -32.66 -3.81
CA ALA A 61 -17.51 -32.28 -2.69
C ALA A 61 -18.76 -31.51 -3.16
N VAL A 62 -18.61 -30.53 -4.06
CA VAL A 62 -19.72 -29.76 -4.63
C VAL A 62 -20.72 -30.69 -5.35
N VAL A 63 -20.22 -31.57 -6.21
CA VAL A 63 -21.06 -32.52 -6.95
C VAL A 63 -21.83 -33.43 -5.99
N LEU A 64 -21.16 -33.93 -4.95
CA LEU A 64 -21.79 -34.77 -3.93
C LEU A 64 -22.89 -34.00 -3.18
N CYS A 65 -22.63 -32.77 -2.73
CA CYS A 65 -23.63 -31.93 -2.05
C CYS A 65 -24.85 -31.63 -2.94
N ILE A 66 -24.64 -31.34 -4.23
CA ILE A 66 -25.74 -31.10 -5.18
C ILE A 66 -26.58 -32.37 -5.36
N VAL A 67 -25.96 -33.55 -5.40
CA VAL A 67 -26.68 -34.83 -5.50
C VAL A 67 -27.51 -35.09 -4.24
N PHE A 68 -26.93 -34.92 -3.05
CA PHE A 68 -27.66 -35.07 -1.78
C PHE A 68 -28.84 -34.09 -1.69
N MET A 69 -28.59 -32.81 -1.97
CA MET A 69 -29.62 -31.78 -2.00
C MET A 69 -30.76 -32.13 -2.98
N SER A 70 -30.44 -32.63 -4.18
CA SER A 70 -31.45 -33.04 -5.16
C SER A 70 -32.32 -34.20 -4.67
N VAL A 71 -31.70 -35.18 -4.00
CA VAL A 71 -32.41 -36.32 -3.41
C VAL A 71 -33.31 -35.87 -2.27
N GLU A 72 -32.84 -34.97 -1.41
CA GLU A 72 -33.64 -34.43 -0.31
C GLU A 72 -34.80 -33.57 -0.80
N VAL A 73 -34.60 -32.71 -1.80
CA VAL A 73 -35.70 -31.94 -2.40
C VAL A 73 -36.76 -32.86 -3.00
N ALA A 74 -36.35 -33.86 -3.80
CA ALA A 74 -37.27 -34.82 -4.38
C ALA A 74 -38.00 -35.66 -3.31
N GLY A 75 -37.27 -36.08 -2.27
CA GLY A 75 -37.82 -36.79 -1.11
C GLY A 75 -38.80 -35.95 -0.31
N GLY A 76 -38.47 -34.68 -0.06
CA GLY A 76 -39.29 -33.72 0.67
C GLY A 76 -40.59 -33.40 -0.06
N ILE A 77 -40.54 -33.20 -1.38
CA ILE A 77 -41.74 -32.98 -2.22
C ILE A 77 -42.62 -34.24 -2.22
N LYS A 78 -42.04 -35.43 -2.42
CA LYS A 78 -42.80 -36.69 -2.47
C LYS A 78 -43.42 -37.05 -1.11
N ALA A 79 -42.72 -36.74 -0.02
CA ALA A 79 -43.20 -36.95 1.35
C ALA A 79 -44.08 -35.81 1.87
N ASN A 80 -44.24 -34.71 1.09
CA ASN A 80 -44.87 -33.46 1.51
C ASN A 80 -44.36 -32.97 2.88
N SER A 81 -43.04 -33.11 3.11
CA SER A 81 -42.39 -32.88 4.39
C SER A 81 -41.57 -31.59 4.36
N LEU A 82 -42.05 -30.59 5.10
CA LEU A 82 -41.35 -29.32 5.26
C LEU A 82 -39.98 -29.49 5.96
N ALA A 83 -39.84 -30.50 6.82
CA ALA A 83 -38.60 -30.76 7.56
C ALA A 83 -37.44 -31.20 6.64
N ILE A 84 -37.72 -32.02 5.62
CA ILE A 84 -36.71 -32.45 4.65
C ILE A 84 -36.36 -31.29 3.71
N LEU A 85 -37.34 -30.43 3.39
CA LEU A 85 -37.13 -29.27 2.54
C LEU A 85 -36.26 -28.19 3.23
N THR A 86 -36.36 -28.05 4.56
CA THR A 86 -35.48 -27.15 5.33
C THR A 86 -34.03 -27.64 5.39
N ASP A 87 -33.81 -28.95 5.42
CA ASP A 87 -32.46 -29.55 5.39
C ASP A 87 -31.79 -29.30 4.03
N ALA A 88 -32.55 -29.48 2.94
CA ALA A 88 -32.08 -29.15 1.59
C ALA A 88 -31.73 -27.65 1.43
N ALA A 89 -32.43 -26.75 2.12
CA ALA A 89 -32.11 -25.32 2.12
C ALA A 89 -30.79 -25.01 2.84
N HIS A 90 -30.43 -25.78 3.87
CA HIS A 90 -29.10 -25.71 4.50
C HIS A 90 -28.01 -26.18 3.55
N LEU A 91 -28.19 -27.31 2.87
CA LEU A 91 -27.23 -27.79 1.87
C LEU A 91 -26.99 -26.81 0.71
N LEU A 92 -27.99 -26.00 0.35
CA LEU A 92 -27.83 -24.94 -0.66
C LEU A 92 -26.79 -23.89 -0.23
N SER A 93 -26.76 -23.53 1.06
CA SER A 93 -25.78 -22.58 1.58
C SER A 93 -24.36 -23.15 1.60
N ASP A 94 -24.21 -24.46 1.84
CA ASP A 94 -22.93 -25.15 1.74
C ASP A 94 -22.44 -25.21 0.28
N VAL A 95 -23.34 -25.47 -0.66
CA VAL A 95 -23.03 -25.41 -2.10
C VAL A 95 -22.56 -24.01 -2.50
N ALA A 96 -23.19 -22.95 -1.98
CA ALA A 96 -22.77 -21.57 -2.21
C ALA A 96 -21.37 -21.28 -1.64
N ALA A 97 -21.06 -21.73 -0.42
CA ALA A 97 -19.74 -21.58 0.19
C ALA A 97 -18.65 -22.32 -0.58
N PHE A 98 -18.92 -23.55 -1.05
CA PHE A 98 -17.99 -24.30 -1.88
C PHE A 98 -17.80 -23.67 -3.26
N ALA A 99 -18.86 -23.11 -3.87
CA ALA A 99 -18.76 -22.40 -5.13
C ALA A 99 -17.86 -21.15 -5.01
N ILE A 100 -17.99 -20.39 -3.92
CA ILE A 100 -17.12 -19.24 -3.62
C ILE A 100 -15.67 -19.70 -3.46
N SER A 101 -15.45 -20.79 -2.74
CA SER A 101 -14.11 -21.38 -2.54
C SER A 101 -13.49 -21.91 -3.85
N LEU A 102 -14.31 -22.45 -4.75
CA LEU A 102 -13.86 -22.93 -6.06
C LEU A 102 -13.48 -21.75 -6.97
N PHE A 103 -14.31 -20.71 -6.98
CA PHE A 103 -14.02 -19.48 -7.69
C PHE A 103 -12.75 -18.81 -7.17
N SER A 104 -12.57 -18.74 -5.84
CA SER A 104 -11.39 -18.10 -5.26
C SER A 104 -10.09 -18.85 -5.57
N LEU A 105 -10.12 -20.19 -5.56
CA LEU A 105 -8.99 -21.03 -5.99
C LEU A 105 -8.68 -20.85 -7.48
N TRP A 106 -9.70 -20.77 -8.32
CA TRP A 106 -9.53 -20.53 -9.76
C TRP A 106 -8.94 -19.14 -10.03
N ALA A 107 -9.47 -18.10 -9.40
CA ALA A 107 -9.01 -16.72 -9.55
C ALA A 107 -7.60 -16.49 -8.97
N ALA A 108 -7.22 -17.21 -7.91
CA ALA A 108 -5.84 -17.21 -7.40
C ALA A 108 -4.82 -17.82 -8.38
N GLY A 109 -5.30 -18.48 -9.45
CA GLY A 109 -4.49 -19.00 -10.54
C GLY A 109 -4.12 -17.98 -11.62
N TRP A 110 -4.72 -16.78 -11.60
CA TRP A 110 -4.49 -15.76 -12.63
C TRP A 110 -3.08 -15.16 -12.58
N GLU A 111 -2.56 -14.81 -13.75
CA GLU A 111 -1.24 -14.18 -13.90
C GLU A 111 -1.19 -12.78 -13.25
N ALA A 112 0.00 -12.37 -12.81
CA ALA A 112 0.22 -11.05 -12.24
C ALA A 112 0.05 -9.96 -13.30
N THR A 113 -0.51 -8.82 -12.89
CA THR A 113 -0.72 -7.65 -13.77
C THR A 113 0.05 -6.46 -13.22
N PRO A 114 0.33 -5.39 -14.01
CA PRO A 114 1.04 -4.21 -13.51
C PRO A 114 0.36 -3.49 -12.33
N ARG A 115 -0.96 -3.67 -12.15
CA ARG A 115 -1.71 -3.17 -10.99
C ARG A 115 -1.66 -4.11 -9.78
N GLN A 116 -1.39 -5.39 -10.00
CA GLN A 116 -1.35 -6.46 -9.01
C GLN A 116 -0.04 -7.24 -9.17
N SER A 117 1.07 -6.60 -8.76
CA SER A 117 2.44 -7.09 -9.00
C SER A 117 2.72 -8.44 -8.34
N TYR A 118 2.03 -8.72 -7.23
CA TYR A 118 2.11 -9.98 -6.49
C TYR A 118 1.15 -11.07 -7.00
N GLY A 119 0.34 -10.78 -8.02
CA GLY A 119 -0.71 -11.68 -8.52
C GLY A 119 -1.97 -11.71 -7.65
N PHE A 120 -2.84 -12.69 -7.92
CA PHE A 120 -4.19 -12.76 -7.34
C PHE A 120 -4.33 -13.73 -6.17
N PHE A 121 -3.22 -14.15 -5.55
CA PHE A 121 -3.22 -15.14 -4.46
C PHE A 121 -4.07 -14.74 -3.24
N ARG A 122 -4.21 -13.43 -2.96
CA ARG A 122 -5.07 -12.95 -1.85
C ARG A 122 -6.57 -13.19 -2.08
N ILE A 123 -7.02 -13.48 -3.31
CA ILE A 123 -8.43 -13.80 -3.58
C ILE A 123 -8.85 -15.07 -2.84
N GLU A 124 -7.95 -16.05 -2.67
CA GLU A 124 -8.21 -17.27 -1.90
C GLU A 124 -8.64 -16.94 -0.46
N ILE A 125 -7.87 -16.07 0.20
CA ILE A 125 -8.10 -15.60 1.57
C ILE A 125 -9.41 -14.80 1.68
N LEU A 126 -9.68 -13.94 0.70
CA LEU A 126 -10.94 -13.18 0.63
C LEU A 126 -12.15 -14.09 0.43
N GLY A 127 -12.05 -15.12 -0.42
CA GLY A 127 -13.10 -16.11 -0.63
C GLY A 127 -13.39 -16.92 0.65
N ALA A 128 -12.35 -17.30 1.39
CA ALA A 128 -12.49 -17.95 2.68
C ALA A 128 -13.19 -17.05 3.72
N LEU A 129 -12.84 -15.76 3.75
CA LEU A 129 -13.49 -14.78 4.65
C LEU A 129 -14.98 -14.62 4.34
N VAL A 130 -15.35 -14.48 3.06
CA VAL A 130 -16.76 -14.39 2.63
C VAL A 130 -17.52 -15.66 3.02
N SER A 131 -16.92 -16.83 2.84
CA SER A 131 -17.53 -18.11 3.21
C SER A 131 -17.79 -18.20 4.72
N ILE A 132 -16.84 -17.77 5.56
CA ILE A 132 -17.04 -17.72 7.02
C ILE A 132 -18.17 -16.75 7.40
N GLN A 133 -18.24 -15.58 6.76
CA GLN A 133 -19.30 -14.60 7.02
C GLN A 133 -20.69 -15.15 6.65
N LEU A 134 -20.80 -15.90 5.55
CA LEU A 134 -22.05 -16.59 5.19
C LEU A 134 -22.46 -17.63 6.23
N ILE A 135 -21.52 -18.44 6.73
CA ILE A 135 -21.78 -19.42 7.79
C ILE A 135 -22.26 -18.73 9.08
N TRP A 136 -21.61 -17.62 9.48
CA TRP A 136 -21.99 -16.86 10.67
C TRP A 136 -23.36 -16.21 10.53
N LEU A 137 -23.66 -15.67 9.34
CA LEU A 137 -24.97 -15.10 9.04
C LEU A 137 -26.06 -16.16 9.15
N LEU A 138 -25.88 -17.32 8.50
CA LEU A 138 -26.85 -18.42 8.54
C LEU A 138 -27.03 -18.96 9.96
N THR A 139 -25.93 -19.18 10.69
CA THR A 139 -25.96 -19.63 12.09
C THR A 139 -26.71 -18.60 12.95
N GLY A 140 -26.46 -17.31 12.74
CA GLY A 140 -27.16 -16.23 13.43
C GLY A 140 -28.67 -16.23 13.17
N ILE A 141 -29.09 -16.43 11.92
CA ILE A 141 -30.51 -16.56 11.53
C ILE A 141 -31.14 -17.77 12.23
N LEU A 142 -30.47 -18.93 12.23
CA LEU A 142 -30.98 -20.14 12.86
C LEU A 142 -31.11 -20.00 14.38
N VAL A 143 -30.10 -19.43 15.03
CA VAL A 143 -30.13 -19.14 16.47
C VAL A 143 -31.26 -18.15 16.79
N TYR A 144 -31.44 -17.12 15.98
CA TYR A 144 -32.53 -16.16 16.13
C TYR A 144 -33.91 -16.84 16.00
N GLU A 145 -34.12 -17.65 14.96
CA GLU A 145 -35.36 -18.42 14.79
C GLU A 145 -35.61 -19.38 15.95
N ALA A 146 -34.56 -20.07 16.44
CA ALA A 146 -34.67 -20.96 17.58
C ALA A 146 -35.10 -20.22 18.86
N ILE A 147 -34.48 -19.08 19.15
CA ILE A 147 -34.85 -18.22 20.30
C ILE A 147 -36.27 -17.68 20.15
N ALA A 148 -36.64 -17.23 18.96
CA ALA A 148 -37.98 -16.71 18.67
C ALA A 148 -39.05 -17.79 18.89
N ARG A 149 -38.81 -19.04 18.43
CA ARG A 149 -39.69 -20.19 18.67
C ARG A 149 -39.82 -20.50 20.16
N LEU A 150 -38.72 -20.49 20.93
CA LEU A 150 -38.77 -20.73 22.38
C LEU A 150 -39.62 -19.69 23.13
N ARG A 151 -39.50 -18.41 22.76
CA ARG A 151 -40.32 -17.35 23.37
C ARG A 151 -41.80 -17.49 23.03
N HIS A 152 -42.11 -17.91 21.80
CA HIS A 152 -43.48 -18.10 21.34
C HIS A 152 -44.15 -19.31 22.02
N ASP A 153 -43.45 -20.45 22.14
CA ASP A 153 -43.95 -21.64 22.84
C ASP A 153 -44.14 -21.38 24.35
N ALA A 154 -43.26 -20.59 24.99
CA ALA A 154 -43.44 -20.18 26.37
C ALA A 154 -44.71 -19.33 26.58
N ALA A 155 -45.06 -18.48 25.61
CA ALA A 155 -46.29 -17.67 25.64
C ALA A 155 -47.55 -18.54 25.50
N ILE A 156 -47.55 -19.51 24.57
CA ILE A 156 -48.68 -20.45 24.39
C ILE A 156 -48.88 -21.35 25.62
N ILE A 157 -47.80 -21.83 26.24
CA ILE A 157 -47.88 -22.63 27.48
C ILE A 157 -48.48 -21.82 28.64
N THR A 158 -48.21 -20.52 28.70
CA THR A 158 -48.76 -19.64 29.74
C THR A 158 -50.27 -19.44 29.54
N ILE A 159 -50.71 -19.24 28.28
CA ILE A 159 -52.12 -19.10 27.93
C ILE A 159 -52.90 -20.41 28.15
N MET A 160 -52.30 -21.57 27.85
CA MET A 160 -52.89 -22.90 28.12
C MET A 160 -53.02 -23.21 29.62
N ARG A 161 -52.20 -22.57 30.49
CA ARG A 161 -52.25 -22.75 31.95
C ARG A 161 -53.33 -21.91 32.63
N GLU A 162 -53.74 -20.80 32.01
CA GLU A 162 -54.73 -19.87 32.59
C GLU A 162 -56.20 -20.20 32.26
N LYS A 163 -56.49 -21.12 31.33
CA LYS A 163 -57.88 -21.53 31.00
C LYS A 163 -58.04 -23.07 30.98
N PRO A 164 -58.45 -23.70 32.09
CA PRO A 164 -58.53 -25.16 32.18
C PRO A 164 -59.87 -25.77 31.73
N ASP A 165 -60.85 -24.98 31.29
CA ASP A 165 -62.20 -25.49 31.08
C ASP A 165 -62.53 -25.70 29.59
N THR A 166 -62.54 -26.98 29.19
CA THR A 166 -63.69 -27.74 28.62
C THR A 166 -63.21 -28.77 27.57
N MET A 167 -63.43 -30.06 27.88
CA MET A 167 -63.55 -31.20 26.96
C MET A 167 -62.29 -31.79 26.29
N SER A 168 -61.79 -32.89 26.89
CA SER A 168 -61.31 -34.14 26.25
C SER A 168 -60.00 -34.66 26.84
N GLY A 169 -60.11 -35.44 27.92
CA GLY A 169 -58.97 -36.12 28.56
C GLY A 169 -58.27 -37.16 27.68
N ILE A 170 -58.88 -37.62 26.59
CA ILE A 170 -58.31 -38.62 25.68
C ILE A 170 -57.54 -37.93 24.52
N ILE A 171 -58.05 -36.81 23.99
CA ILE A 171 -57.31 -35.96 23.04
C ILE A 171 -56.13 -35.28 23.75
N SER A 172 -56.29 -34.91 25.04
CA SER A 172 -55.20 -34.37 25.86
C SER A 172 -54.10 -35.42 26.11
N MET A 173 -54.40 -36.69 26.39
CA MET A 173 -53.36 -37.72 26.57
C MET A 173 -52.61 -38.07 25.27
N MET A 174 -53.30 -38.13 24.12
CA MET A 174 -52.67 -38.32 22.80
C MET A 174 -51.89 -37.07 22.33
N ASN A 175 -52.39 -35.86 22.61
CA ASN A 175 -51.64 -34.61 22.36
C ASN A 175 -50.50 -34.41 23.37
N THR A 176 -50.59 -34.93 24.58
CA THR A 176 -49.49 -34.85 25.56
C THR A 176 -48.38 -35.81 25.18
N SER A 177 -48.69 -37.02 24.70
CA SER A 177 -47.69 -37.97 24.18
C SER A 177 -47.11 -37.55 22.82
N MET A 178 -47.93 -37.04 21.89
CA MET A 178 -47.45 -36.44 20.63
C MET A 178 -46.67 -35.15 20.86
N SER A 179 -47.09 -34.28 21.80
CA SER A 179 -46.31 -33.08 22.18
C SER A 179 -45.10 -33.39 23.03
N LEU A 180 -45.05 -34.51 23.77
CA LEU A 180 -43.85 -34.98 24.45
C LEU A 180 -42.87 -35.58 23.43
N CYS A 181 -43.37 -36.30 22.43
CA CYS A 181 -42.60 -36.79 21.29
C CYS A 181 -42.05 -35.62 20.45
N LEU A 182 -42.89 -34.63 20.08
CA LEU A 182 -42.46 -33.38 19.44
C LEU A 182 -41.50 -32.58 20.33
N ARG A 183 -41.68 -32.56 21.66
CA ARG A 183 -40.74 -31.90 22.60
C ARG A 183 -39.41 -32.62 22.70
N VAL A 184 -39.37 -33.95 22.66
CA VAL A 184 -38.12 -34.74 22.65
C VAL A 184 -37.43 -34.60 21.30
N TYR A 185 -38.18 -34.56 20.20
CA TYR A 185 -37.67 -34.33 18.85
C TYR A 185 -37.15 -32.89 18.66
N GLN A 186 -37.89 -31.88 19.13
CA GLN A 186 -37.47 -30.46 19.14
C GLN A 186 -36.31 -30.21 20.09
N LYS A 187 -36.27 -30.84 21.27
CA LYS A 187 -35.11 -30.75 22.18
C LYS A 187 -33.88 -31.43 21.60
N GLY A 188 -34.04 -32.57 20.90
CA GLY A 188 -32.96 -33.24 20.19
C GLY A 188 -32.42 -32.38 19.05
N ALA A 189 -33.30 -31.82 18.21
CA ALA A 189 -32.93 -30.90 17.14
C ALA A 189 -32.28 -29.61 17.68
N TYR A 190 -32.76 -29.06 18.79
CA TYR A 190 -32.18 -27.89 19.45
C TYR A 190 -30.78 -28.17 20.00
N LEU A 191 -30.60 -29.30 20.69
CA LEU A 191 -29.30 -29.67 21.26
C LEU A 191 -28.28 -29.99 20.15
N HIS A 192 -28.74 -30.55 19.03
CA HIS A 192 -27.93 -30.78 17.83
C HIS A 192 -27.50 -29.45 17.18
N VAL A 193 -28.45 -28.55 16.88
CA VAL A 193 -28.16 -27.23 16.29
C VAL A 193 -27.25 -26.39 17.17
N LEU A 194 -27.42 -26.42 18.49
CA LEU A 194 -26.50 -25.77 19.42
C LEU A 194 -25.11 -26.40 19.43
N GLY A 195 -25.04 -27.73 19.40
CA GLY A 195 -23.78 -28.47 19.30
C GLY A 195 -23.00 -28.08 18.03
N ASP A 196 -23.67 -28.09 16.89
CA ASP A 196 -23.11 -27.72 15.59
C ASP A 196 -22.70 -26.24 15.57
N SER A 197 -23.52 -25.36 16.15
CA SER A 197 -23.21 -23.93 16.26
C SER A 197 -21.95 -23.69 17.10
N ILE A 198 -21.81 -24.36 18.25
CA ILE A 198 -20.64 -24.22 19.13
C ILE A 198 -19.37 -24.75 18.45
N GLN A 199 -19.46 -25.92 17.81
CA GLN A 199 -18.35 -26.52 17.07
C GLN A 199 -17.95 -25.66 15.85
N SER A 200 -18.93 -25.14 15.12
CA SER A 200 -18.73 -24.24 13.98
C SER A 200 -18.09 -22.92 14.42
N ILE A 201 -18.57 -22.28 15.49
CA ILE A 201 -17.98 -21.05 16.02
C ILE A 201 -16.53 -21.28 16.48
N GLY A 202 -16.24 -22.38 17.18
CA GLY A 202 -14.89 -22.67 17.66
C GLY A 202 -13.87 -22.89 16.53
N THR A 203 -14.28 -23.53 15.43
CA THR A 203 -13.42 -23.75 14.27
C THR A 203 -13.27 -22.49 13.42
N THR A 204 -14.37 -21.78 13.17
CA THR A 204 -14.38 -20.55 12.35
C THR A 204 -13.66 -19.39 13.01
N ILE A 205 -13.69 -19.23 14.34
CA ILE A 205 -12.91 -18.18 15.04
C ILE A 205 -11.40 -18.41 14.84
N LYS A 206 -10.93 -19.65 14.93
CA LYS A 206 -9.51 -19.98 14.69
C LYS A 206 -9.13 -19.67 13.24
N MET A 207 -9.99 -20.03 12.29
CA MET A 207 -9.77 -19.76 10.87
C MET A 207 -9.79 -18.26 10.56
N LEU A 208 -10.73 -17.51 11.13
CA LEU A 208 -10.84 -16.06 10.99
C LEU A 208 -9.58 -15.36 11.51
N ARG A 209 -9.05 -15.78 12.67
CA ARG A 209 -7.80 -15.23 13.20
C ARG A 209 -6.63 -15.45 12.23
N ASN A 210 -6.50 -16.65 11.65
CA ASN A 210 -5.45 -16.93 10.68
C ASN A 210 -5.61 -16.08 9.40
N ILE A 211 -6.84 -15.89 8.92
CA ILE A 211 -7.15 -15.02 7.77
C ILE A 211 -6.77 -13.56 8.07
N LEU A 212 -7.15 -13.05 9.25
CA LEU A 212 -6.82 -11.70 9.66
C LEU A 212 -5.31 -11.51 9.82
N GLU A 213 -4.57 -12.49 10.33
CA GLU A 213 -3.11 -12.46 10.40
C GLU A 213 -2.47 -12.28 9.00
N VAL A 214 -2.96 -13.02 8.00
CA VAL A 214 -2.50 -12.87 6.61
C VAL A 214 -2.87 -11.51 6.02
N LEU A 215 -4.10 -11.02 6.26
CA LEU A 215 -4.55 -9.71 5.75
C LEU A 215 -3.85 -8.52 6.42
N MET A 216 -3.46 -8.68 7.68
CA MET A 216 -2.71 -7.68 8.46
C MET A 216 -1.20 -7.75 8.21
N GLU A 217 -0.76 -8.54 7.23
CA GLU A 217 0.66 -8.73 6.89
C GLU A 217 1.50 -9.16 8.09
N SER A 218 0.91 -9.91 9.02
CA SER A 218 1.59 -10.39 10.21
C SER A 218 2.56 -11.51 9.88
N THR A 219 3.61 -11.64 10.70
CA THR A 219 4.59 -12.70 10.55
C THR A 219 3.95 -14.09 10.79
N PRO A 220 4.14 -15.06 9.87
CA PRO A 220 3.62 -16.41 10.02
C PRO A 220 4.10 -17.06 11.32
N ARG A 221 3.22 -17.79 11.99
CA ARG A 221 3.48 -18.40 13.30
C ARG A 221 4.58 -19.46 13.27
N GLU A 222 4.82 -20.03 12.10
CA GLU A 222 5.84 -21.04 11.86
C GLU A 222 7.26 -20.46 11.86
N ILE A 223 7.39 -19.14 11.71
CA ILE A 223 8.68 -18.45 11.53
C ILE A 223 8.98 -17.56 12.73
N ASP A 224 10.04 -17.90 13.44
CA ASP A 224 10.62 -17.06 14.49
C ASP A 224 11.59 -16.05 13.85
N ALA A 225 11.15 -14.80 13.77
CA ALA A 225 11.93 -13.70 13.20
C ALA A 225 13.26 -13.48 13.95
N THR A 226 13.28 -13.61 15.27
CA THR A 226 14.49 -13.41 16.09
C THR A 226 15.51 -14.53 15.82
N ARG A 227 15.05 -15.76 15.63
CA ARG A 227 15.93 -16.88 15.27
C ARG A 227 16.49 -16.71 13.86
N LEU A 228 15.68 -16.24 12.91
CA LEU A 228 16.11 -15.98 11.54
C LEU A 228 17.16 -14.87 11.50
N GLU A 229 16.93 -13.76 12.20
CA GLU A 229 17.88 -12.65 12.31
C GLU A 229 19.23 -13.12 12.90
N ARG A 230 19.19 -13.92 13.97
CA ARG A 230 20.40 -14.47 14.58
C ARG A 230 21.19 -15.34 13.61
N GLY A 231 20.53 -16.27 12.91
CA GLY A 231 21.21 -17.17 11.97
C GLY A 231 21.81 -16.44 10.77
N LEU A 232 21.22 -15.32 10.37
CA LEU A 232 21.79 -14.47 9.33
C LEU A 232 22.98 -13.63 9.85
N CYS A 233 22.95 -13.17 11.11
CA CYS A 233 24.07 -12.48 11.76
C CYS A 233 25.24 -13.41 12.14
N GLU A 234 25.05 -14.73 12.13
CA GLU A 234 26.13 -15.71 12.30
C GLU A 234 27.05 -15.82 11.07
N MET A 235 26.64 -15.27 9.92
CA MET A 235 27.47 -15.22 8.72
C MET A 235 28.58 -14.18 8.90
N GLU A 236 29.84 -14.59 8.67
CA GLU A 236 31.04 -13.78 8.98
C GLU A 236 31.04 -12.41 8.26
N GLU A 237 30.47 -12.36 7.06
CA GLU A 237 30.40 -11.19 6.20
C GLU A 237 29.23 -10.25 6.53
N VAL A 238 28.23 -10.71 7.29
CA VAL A 238 27.05 -9.94 7.69
C VAL A 238 27.32 -9.27 9.04
N VAL A 239 27.18 -7.94 9.08
CA VAL A 239 27.44 -7.14 10.27
C VAL A 239 26.17 -6.91 11.08
N ALA A 240 25.07 -6.63 10.40
CA ALA A 240 23.77 -6.39 11.01
C ALA A 240 22.66 -6.55 9.98
N ILE A 241 21.43 -6.76 10.46
CA ILE A 241 20.22 -6.79 9.64
C ILE A 241 19.28 -5.77 10.20
N HIS A 242 18.77 -4.91 9.33
CA HIS A 242 17.77 -3.91 9.68
C HIS A 242 16.49 -4.16 8.88
N GLU A 243 15.37 -3.67 9.41
CA GLU A 243 14.08 -3.65 8.71
C GLU A 243 13.65 -5.04 8.21
N LEU A 244 13.89 -6.09 9.02
CA LEU A 244 13.43 -7.44 8.73
C LEU A 244 11.91 -7.49 8.78
N HIS A 245 11.29 -7.67 7.62
CA HIS A 245 9.87 -7.82 7.44
C HIS A 245 9.55 -9.17 6.83
N ILE A 246 8.68 -9.96 7.47
CA ILE A 246 8.28 -11.29 7.03
C ILE A 246 6.76 -11.35 7.07
N TRP A 247 6.14 -11.68 5.94
CA TRP A 247 4.68 -11.74 5.81
C TRP A 247 4.26 -12.88 4.86
N ALA A 248 3.00 -13.31 4.95
CA ALA A 248 2.42 -14.25 3.99
C ALA A 248 1.42 -13.55 3.05
N ILE A 249 1.38 -13.97 1.79
CA ILE A 249 0.33 -13.53 0.85
C ILE A 249 -0.88 -14.48 0.89
N THR A 250 -0.61 -15.77 0.96
CA THR A 250 -1.59 -16.84 1.19
C THR A 250 -0.92 -17.94 2.00
N VAL A 251 -1.68 -18.93 2.42
CA VAL A 251 -1.17 -20.09 3.16
C VAL A 251 -0.08 -20.77 2.31
N GLY A 252 1.12 -20.94 2.88
CA GLY A 252 2.26 -21.55 2.19
C GLY A 252 3.08 -20.61 1.30
N LYS A 253 2.67 -19.36 1.10
CA LYS A 253 3.45 -18.35 0.35
C LYS A 253 3.92 -17.23 1.27
N VAL A 254 5.11 -17.43 1.83
CA VAL A 254 5.80 -16.46 2.68
C VAL A 254 6.78 -15.64 1.84
N LEU A 255 6.87 -14.34 2.16
CA LEU A 255 7.89 -13.44 1.65
C LEU A 255 8.66 -12.80 2.80
N LEU A 256 9.87 -12.40 2.46
CA LEU A 256 10.78 -11.72 3.36
C LEU A 256 11.37 -10.50 2.66
N ALA A 257 11.48 -9.40 3.37
CA ALA A 257 12.28 -8.25 2.96
C ALA A 257 13.22 -7.88 4.11
N CYS A 258 14.49 -7.60 3.83
CA CYS A 258 15.39 -7.04 4.85
C CYS A 258 16.55 -6.26 4.24
N HIS A 259 17.14 -5.40 5.06
CA HIS A 259 18.36 -4.68 4.74
C HIS A 259 19.55 -5.35 5.44
N VAL A 260 20.46 -5.91 4.66
CA VAL A 260 21.68 -6.58 5.12
C VAL A 260 22.85 -5.60 5.10
N LYS A 261 23.45 -5.34 6.25
CA LYS A 261 24.69 -4.56 6.35
C LYS A 261 25.88 -5.49 6.24
N ILE A 262 26.73 -5.27 5.24
CA ILE A 262 27.88 -6.12 4.93
C ILE A 262 29.20 -5.41 5.24
N ARG A 263 30.26 -6.21 5.46
CA ARG A 263 31.62 -5.67 5.64
C ARG A 263 32.10 -4.94 4.37
N PRO A 264 32.94 -3.91 4.49
CA PRO A 264 33.43 -3.14 3.32
C PRO A 264 34.16 -4.01 2.30
N GLU A 265 34.92 -4.98 2.80
CA GLU A 265 35.79 -5.91 2.07
C GLU A 265 35.04 -7.07 1.41
N ALA A 266 33.76 -7.28 1.76
CA ALA A 266 32.96 -8.38 1.24
C ALA A 266 32.37 -8.06 -0.16
N ASP A 267 32.24 -9.11 -0.97
CA ASP A 267 31.49 -9.08 -2.22
C ASP A 267 29.98 -9.14 -1.91
N ALA A 268 29.24 -8.12 -2.33
CA ALA A 268 27.82 -7.99 -2.01
C ALA A 268 26.99 -9.12 -2.63
N ASP A 269 27.30 -9.50 -3.88
CA ASP A 269 26.48 -10.46 -4.63
C ASP A 269 26.63 -11.86 -4.05
N MET A 270 27.86 -12.27 -3.73
CA MET A 270 28.12 -13.55 -3.07
C MET A 270 27.47 -13.64 -1.68
N VAL A 271 27.44 -12.54 -0.92
CA VAL A 271 26.80 -12.53 0.41
C VAL A 271 25.29 -12.61 0.28
N LEU A 272 24.69 -11.87 -0.66
CA LEU A 272 23.26 -11.95 -0.92
C LEU A 272 22.84 -13.36 -1.37
N ASP A 273 23.60 -14.01 -2.24
CA ASP A 273 23.34 -15.41 -2.64
C ASP A 273 23.43 -16.39 -1.47
N LYS A 274 24.40 -16.21 -0.57
CA LYS A 274 24.49 -17.02 0.65
C LYS A 274 23.28 -16.81 1.56
N VAL A 275 22.83 -15.57 1.72
CA VAL A 275 21.65 -15.19 2.52
C VAL A 275 20.37 -15.78 1.92
N VAL A 276 20.13 -15.60 0.61
CA VAL A 276 18.99 -16.22 -0.09
C VAL A 276 19.04 -17.74 0.04
N GLY A 277 20.21 -18.34 -0.16
CA GLY A 277 20.41 -19.78 -0.04
C GLY A 277 20.15 -20.31 1.37
N TYR A 278 20.49 -19.56 2.41
CA TYR A 278 20.15 -19.92 3.80
C TYR A 278 18.65 -19.83 4.05
N ILE A 279 18.03 -18.72 3.68
CA ILE A 279 16.58 -18.47 3.85
C ILE A 279 15.75 -19.55 3.14
N ARG A 280 16.12 -19.90 1.91
CA ARG A 280 15.45 -20.94 1.12
C ARG A 280 15.61 -22.33 1.75
N ARG A 281 16.79 -22.66 2.31
CA ARG A 281 17.07 -23.98 2.89
C ARG A 281 16.43 -24.17 4.26
N GLU A 282 16.53 -23.18 5.14
CA GLU A 282 16.12 -23.32 6.54
C GLU A 282 14.63 -22.99 6.75
N TYR A 283 14.09 -22.04 5.98
CA TYR A 283 12.72 -21.53 6.17
C TYR A 283 11.79 -21.76 4.97
N ASN A 284 12.28 -22.37 3.88
CA ASN A 284 11.53 -22.62 2.64
C ASN A 284 10.87 -21.36 2.04
N ILE A 285 11.46 -20.18 2.30
CA ILE A 285 10.98 -18.92 1.74
C ILE A 285 11.63 -18.76 0.36
N SER A 286 10.80 -18.77 -0.68
CA SER A 286 11.26 -18.72 -2.07
C SER A 286 11.49 -17.30 -2.58
N HIS A 287 10.86 -16.29 -1.96
CA HIS A 287 10.94 -14.90 -2.38
C HIS A 287 11.45 -14.03 -1.24
N ALA A 288 12.70 -13.58 -1.37
CA ALA A 288 13.35 -12.67 -0.44
C ALA A 288 13.82 -11.42 -1.19
N PHE A 289 13.46 -10.23 -0.69
CA PHE A 289 13.95 -8.95 -1.18
C PHE A 289 15.05 -8.47 -0.25
N LEU A 290 16.28 -8.43 -0.75
CA LEU A 290 17.44 -8.07 0.05
C LEU A 290 18.04 -6.78 -0.49
N LEU A 291 18.20 -5.80 0.39
CA LEU A 291 19.01 -4.62 0.12
C LEU A 291 20.34 -4.77 0.84
N SER A 292 21.47 -4.50 0.18
CA SER A 292 22.78 -4.51 0.83
C SER A 292 23.35 -3.10 0.99
N SER A 293 24.02 -2.84 2.13
CA SER A 293 24.83 -1.63 2.30
C SER A 293 26.18 -1.96 2.94
N LYS A 294 27.23 -1.27 2.46
CA LYS A 294 28.58 -1.39 3.01
C LYS A 294 28.79 -0.40 4.17
N MET A 295 29.57 -0.82 5.17
CA MET A 295 30.00 0.08 6.25
C MET A 295 31.01 1.13 5.73
N ALA A 296 30.88 2.39 6.15
CA ALA A 296 31.79 3.48 5.75
C ALA A 296 33.12 3.44 6.53
N SER A 297 34.24 3.69 5.86
CA SER A 297 35.59 3.80 6.48
C SER A 297 35.86 5.23 6.97
N GLU A 298 36.25 5.42 8.24
CA GLU A 298 36.59 6.74 8.78
C GLU A 298 38.07 7.12 8.54
N THR A 299 38.31 8.31 7.96
CA THR A 299 39.64 8.97 7.91
C THR A 299 39.56 10.38 8.51
N THR A 300 40.48 10.69 9.42
CA THR A 300 40.60 11.91 10.23
C THR A 300 41.64 12.88 9.68
N GLU A 301 41.31 14.17 9.50
CA GLU A 301 42.33 15.23 9.36
C GLU A 301 41.93 16.57 10.02
N ASN A 302 42.95 17.21 10.62
CA ASN A 302 42.93 18.41 11.45
C ASN A 302 43.35 19.69 10.68
N GLY A 303 42.80 20.85 11.06
CA GLY A 303 43.61 22.05 11.33
C GLY A 303 43.56 23.27 10.39
N ALA A 304 43.34 24.43 11.04
CA ALA A 304 43.87 25.79 10.77
C ALA A 304 42.96 26.87 10.14
N GLN A 305 42.83 27.98 10.90
CA GLN A 305 42.11 29.23 10.61
C GLN A 305 42.99 30.29 9.93
N SER A 306 42.39 31.18 9.13
CA SER A 306 42.78 32.59 8.99
C SER A 306 41.61 33.44 8.44
N SER A 307 41.56 34.71 8.82
CA SER A 307 40.42 35.63 8.81
C SER A 307 40.38 36.60 7.61
N ARG A 308 39.19 36.93 7.08
CA ARG A 308 38.82 38.29 6.58
C ARG A 308 37.36 38.38 6.05
N GLN A 309 36.70 39.50 6.41
CA GLN A 309 35.52 40.16 5.81
C GLN A 309 34.30 39.28 5.43
N ARG A 310 33.19 39.41 6.19
CA ARG A 310 31.92 38.74 5.90
C ARG A 310 31.21 39.37 4.69
N ARG A 311 31.62 38.97 3.49
CA ARG A 311 30.64 38.52 2.48
C ARG A 311 29.93 37.30 3.06
N ALA A 312 28.63 37.14 2.84
CA ALA A 312 27.96 35.89 3.15
C ALA A 312 28.78 34.74 2.52
N PRO A 313 29.29 33.78 3.31
CA PRO A 313 30.08 32.70 2.75
C PRO A 313 29.22 31.90 1.80
N ARG A 314 29.74 31.58 0.60
CA ARG A 314 29.15 30.56 -0.26
C ARG A 314 29.03 29.29 0.58
N LEU A 315 27.87 28.62 0.54
CA LEU A 315 27.68 27.35 1.24
C LEU A 315 28.76 26.37 0.74
N ASN A 316 29.78 26.13 1.57
CA ASN A 316 30.82 25.15 1.26
C ASN A 316 30.23 23.74 1.43
N GLU A 317 30.48 22.86 0.46
CA GLU A 317 30.06 21.44 0.50
C GLU A 317 30.44 20.75 1.80
N ARG A 318 31.55 21.13 2.46
CA ARG A 318 31.94 20.59 3.76
C ARG A 318 30.89 20.81 4.86
N ILE A 319 30.21 21.95 4.89
CA ILE A 319 29.17 22.26 5.91
C ILE A 319 27.95 21.36 5.67
N LEU A 320 27.55 21.21 4.41
CA LEU A 320 26.45 20.32 3.99
C LEU A 320 26.78 18.84 4.27
N SER A 321 28.01 18.42 3.97
CA SER A 321 28.48 17.05 4.23
C SER A 321 28.51 16.70 5.72
N SER A 322 28.66 17.70 6.60
CA SER A 322 28.63 17.50 8.06
C SER A 322 27.21 17.33 8.62
N LEU A 323 26.19 17.84 7.92
CA LEU A 323 24.77 17.61 8.22
C LEU A 323 24.31 16.24 7.72
N SER A 324 24.89 15.75 6.61
CA SER A 324 24.58 14.45 5.99
C SER A 324 24.99 13.22 6.83
N ARG A 325 25.79 13.36 7.89
CA ARG A 325 26.20 12.23 8.78
C ARG A 325 25.15 11.82 9.83
N ARG A 326 23.92 12.32 9.77
CA ARG A 326 22.82 11.80 10.59
C ARG A 326 21.95 10.90 9.73
N SER A 327 21.84 9.64 10.12
CA SER A 327 20.83 8.68 9.65
C SER A 327 19.42 9.15 10.07
N MET A 328 18.98 10.28 9.53
CA MET A 328 17.60 10.73 9.53
C MET A 328 17.17 10.79 8.07
N ALA A 329 15.90 10.50 7.79
CA ALA A 329 15.35 10.65 6.45
C ALA A 329 15.74 12.03 5.88
N ALA A 330 16.23 12.06 4.64
CA ALA A 330 16.69 13.30 4.00
C ALA A 330 15.55 14.32 4.00
N HIS A 331 15.77 15.46 4.65
CA HIS A 331 14.81 16.55 4.73
C HIS A 331 14.75 17.27 3.37
N PRO A 332 13.64 17.20 2.61
CA PRO A 332 13.59 17.67 1.22
C PRO A 332 13.95 19.15 1.04
N TRP A 333 13.69 19.99 2.05
CA TRP A 333 14.06 21.40 2.00
C TRP A 333 15.54 21.69 2.30
N HIS A 334 16.17 20.93 3.19
CA HIS A 334 17.52 21.25 3.68
C HIS A 334 18.60 20.41 3.00
N ASP A 335 18.32 19.12 2.82
CA ASP A 335 19.32 18.16 2.36
C ASP A 335 19.42 18.11 0.83
N LEU A 336 18.31 18.36 0.11
CA LEU A 336 18.33 18.44 -1.35
C LEU A 336 19.09 19.67 -1.83
N GLU A 337 19.96 19.49 -2.83
CA GLU A 337 20.67 20.59 -3.46
C GLU A 337 19.76 21.37 -4.41
N ILE A 338 19.95 22.68 -4.50
CA ILE A 338 19.20 23.53 -5.42
C ILE A 338 19.50 23.23 -6.91
N GLY A 339 20.62 22.58 -7.20
CA GLY A 339 21.06 22.24 -8.56
C GLY A 339 22.27 23.05 -9.02
N PRO A 340 23.09 22.50 -9.94
CA PRO A 340 24.36 23.10 -10.37
C PRO A 340 24.18 24.37 -11.22
N ASP A 341 23.04 24.48 -11.90
CA ASP A 341 22.70 25.55 -12.84
C ASP A 341 21.81 26.64 -12.21
N ALA A 342 21.67 26.63 -10.87
CA ALA A 342 20.90 27.62 -10.13
C ALA A 342 21.57 29.01 -10.23
N PRO A 343 20.80 30.12 -10.28
CA PRO A 343 19.35 30.23 -10.10
C PRO A 343 18.48 30.04 -11.36
N GLU A 344 19.06 29.81 -12.54
CA GLU A 344 18.30 29.73 -13.80
C GLU A 344 17.56 28.40 -13.96
N ILE A 345 18.25 27.29 -13.64
CA ILE A 345 17.67 25.95 -13.61
C ILE A 345 17.87 25.39 -12.21
N ILE A 346 16.75 25.06 -11.57
CA ILE A 346 16.68 24.71 -10.15
C ILE A 346 16.00 23.35 -9.99
N ASN A 347 16.37 22.63 -8.94
CA ASN A 347 15.59 21.51 -8.45
C ASN A 347 14.34 22.04 -7.75
N VAL A 348 13.22 21.37 -7.95
CA VAL A 348 11.93 21.71 -7.34
C VAL A 348 11.33 20.44 -6.76
N VAL A 349 10.97 20.48 -5.47
CA VAL A 349 10.24 19.38 -4.82
C VAL A 349 8.75 19.63 -5.02
N ILE A 350 8.05 18.69 -5.66
CA ILE A 350 6.62 18.81 -5.93
C ILE A 350 5.82 18.39 -4.70
N GLU A 351 4.90 19.24 -4.27
CA GLU A 351 3.96 18.96 -3.19
C GLU A 351 2.60 18.58 -3.76
N ILE A 352 2.08 19.39 -4.69
CA ILE A 352 0.73 19.24 -5.21
C ILE A 352 0.79 18.85 -6.68
N PRO A 353 0.31 17.65 -7.05
CA PRO A 353 0.27 17.23 -8.44
C PRO A 353 -0.73 18.05 -9.24
N LYS A 354 -0.42 18.25 -10.52
CA LYS A 354 -1.35 18.80 -11.51
C LYS A 354 -2.69 18.04 -11.47
N GLY A 355 -3.80 18.78 -11.39
CA GLY A 355 -5.15 18.23 -11.32
C GLY A 355 -5.61 17.80 -9.92
N SER A 356 -4.77 17.94 -8.88
CA SER A 356 -5.15 17.60 -7.51
C SER A 356 -6.03 18.67 -6.86
N LYS A 357 -7.00 18.22 -6.04
CA LYS A 357 -7.74 19.04 -5.07
C LYS A 357 -7.15 19.00 -3.66
N VAL A 358 -6.22 18.09 -3.42
CA VAL A 358 -5.58 17.92 -2.12
C VAL A 358 -4.40 18.88 -2.05
N LYS A 359 -4.47 19.84 -1.12
CA LYS A 359 -3.35 20.71 -0.79
C LYS A 359 -2.43 19.93 0.15
N TYR A 360 -1.38 19.38 -0.43
CA TYR A 360 -0.24 18.87 0.30
C TYR A 360 0.68 20.02 0.70
N GLU A 361 1.45 19.81 1.75
CA GLU A 361 2.39 20.80 2.28
C GLU A 361 3.53 20.08 2.99
N LEU A 362 4.75 20.60 2.88
CA LEU A 362 5.89 20.14 3.63
C LEU A 362 5.71 20.47 5.12
N ASP A 363 5.75 19.44 5.96
CA ASP A 363 5.96 19.65 7.39
C ASP A 363 7.44 19.96 7.66
N LYS A 364 7.74 21.27 7.77
CA LYS A 364 9.08 21.84 8.01
C LYS A 364 9.84 21.21 9.21
N LYS A 365 9.14 20.57 10.15
CA LYS A 365 9.78 19.91 11.30
C LYS A 365 10.23 18.50 11.00
N THR A 366 9.43 17.74 10.27
CA THR A 366 9.67 16.31 10.01
C THR A 366 10.29 16.04 8.65
N GLY A 367 10.17 16.98 7.71
CA GLY A 367 10.56 16.81 6.32
C GLY A 367 9.58 15.95 5.51
N LEU A 368 8.44 15.56 6.10
CA LEU A 368 7.43 14.74 5.43
C LEU A 368 6.39 15.61 4.74
N ILE A 369 5.84 15.11 3.65
CA ILE A 369 4.68 15.72 2.99
C ILE A 369 3.43 15.33 3.78
N LYS A 370 2.72 16.32 4.32
CA LYS A 370 1.43 16.15 5.00
C LYS A 370 0.29 16.66 4.12
N VAL A 371 -0.90 16.14 4.35
CA VAL A 371 -2.13 16.76 3.82
C VAL A 371 -2.45 17.95 4.72
N ASP A 372 -2.43 19.17 4.17
CA ASP A 372 -2.89 20.37 4.86
C ASP A 372 -4.43 20.41 4.85
N ARG A 373 -5.03 20.36 3.65
CA ARG A 373 -6.49 20.33 3.47
C ARG A 373 -6.91 19.87 2.08
N ILE A 374 -8.21 19.63 1.93
CA ILE A 374 -8.86 19.50 0.62
C ILE A 374 -9.41 20.89 0.25
N LEU A 375 -9.22 21.35 -0.99
CA LEU A 375 -9.76 22.62 -1.45
C LEU A 375 -11.30 22.64 -1.33
N TYR A 376 -11.86 23.75 -0.85
CA TYR A 376 -13.29 23.92 -0.60
C TYR A 376 -14.12 24.08 -1.88
N SER A 377 -13.49 24.51 -2.97
CA SER A 377 -14.14 24.73 -4.26
C SER A 377 -13.90 23.56 -5.21
N SER A 378 -14.57 23.57 -6.36
CA SER A 378 -14.38 22.52 -7.37
C SER A 378 -13.10 22.68 -8.19
N VAL A 379 -12.29 23.70 -7.93
CA VAL A 379 -11.04 23.97 -8.64
C VAL A 379 -9.97 22.93 -8.31
N VAL A 380 -9.03 22.77 -9.24
CA VAL A 380 -7.86 21.88 -9.13
C VAL A 380 -6.62 22.67 -9.53
N TYR A 381 -5.46 22.31 -8.98
CA TYR A 381 -4.21 22.95 -9.38
C TYR A 381 -3.94 22.71 -10.88
N PRO A 382 -3.77 23.77 -11.70
CA PRO A 382 -3.66 23.63 -13.16
C PRO A 382 -2.31 23.03 -13.60
N HIS A 383 -1.29 23.13 -12.75
CA HIS A 383 0.07 22.66 -12.96
C HIS A 383 0.65 22.11 -11.66
N ASN A 384 1.81 21.45 -11.73
CA ASN A 384 2.45 20.91 -10.52
C ASN A 384 2.95 22.06 -9.67
N TYR A 385 2.71 22.00 -8.37
CA TYR A 385 3.08 23.04 -7.42
C TYR A 385 4.01 22.46 -6.37
N GLY A 386 5.00 23.25 -5.95
CA GLY A 386 5.94 22.85 -4.93
C GLY A 386 6.85 23.99 -4.55
N PHE A 387 8.02 23.65 -4.03
CA PHE A 387 8.96 24.62 -3.49
C PHE A 387 10.40 24.36 -3.95
N ILE A 388 11.22 25.40 -3.83
CA ILE A 388 12.65 25.35 -4.17
C ILE A 388 13.45 24.99 -2.89
N PRO A 389 14.22 23.90 -2.88
CA PRO A 389 15.02 23.53 -1.73
C PRO A 389 16.11 24.58 -1.46
N ARG A 390 16.52 24.73 -0.20
CA ARG A 390 17.53 25.70 0.25
C ARG A 390 17.22 27.16 -0.12
N THR A 391 15.95 27.52 -0.10
CA THR A 391 15.45 28.90 -0.24
C THR A 391 14.60 29.27 0.97
N LEU A 392 14.41 30.58 1.21
CA LEU A 392 13.63 31.12 2.32
C LEU A 392 12.98 32.44 1.90
N CYS A 393 11.69 32.59 2.16
CA CYS A 393 10.91 33.81 1.96
C CYS A 393 10.67 34.55 3.29
N GLU A 394 10.10 35.74 3.21
CA GLU A 394 9.87 36.62 4.37
C GLU A 394 8.85 36.03 5.37
N ASP A 395 7.98 35.13 4.90
CA ASP A 395 7.01 34.34 5.66
C ASP A 395 7.64 33.12 6.40
N ASN A 396 8.95 32.90 6.25
CA ASN A 396 9.67 31.72 6.74
C ASN A 396 9.23 30.40 6.08
N ASP A 397 8.76 30.46 4.84
CA ASP A 397 8.54 29.31 3.97
C ASP A 397 9.58 29.26 2.84
N PRO A 398 9.83 28.07 2.27
CA PRO A 398 10.65 27.99 1.06
C PRO A 398 9.95 28.70 -0.10
N MET A 399 10.73 29.15 -1.08
CA MET A 399 10.19 29.84 -2.26
C MET A 399 9.27 28.91 -3.05
N ASP A 400 8.03 29.35 -3.23
CA ASP A 400 6.99 28.64 -3.97
C ASP A 400 7.22 28.69 -5.48
N VAL A 401 6.89 27.60 -6.15
CA VAL A 401 7.03 27.48 -7.60
C VAL A 401 5.92 26.64 -8.23
N LEU A 402 5.36 27.16 -9.32
CA LEU A 402 4.43 26.46 -10.19
C LEU A 402 5.15 25.98 -11.44
N VAL A 403 5.24 24.66 -11.62
CA VAL A 403 5.95 24.00 -12.73
C VAL A 403 4.97 23.52 -13.80
N LEU A 404 5.06 24.13 -14.98
CA LEU A 404 4.36 23.70 -16.17
C LEU A 404 5.04 22.46 -16.78
N MET A 405 4.25 21.42 -17.01
CA MET A 405 4.65 20.18 -17.69
C MET A 405 3.42 19.38 -18.16
N GLN A 406 3.66 18.35 -18.98
CA GLN A 406 2.62 17.49 -19.53
C GLN A 406 1.90 16.68 -18.43
N GLU A 407 2.67 15.96 -17.60
CA GLU A 407 2.15 14.96 -16.65
C GLU A 407 2.11 15.46 -15.19
N PRO A 408 1.22 14.91 -14.34
CA PRO A 408 1.26 15.13 -12.91
C PRO A 408 2.45 14.39 -12.28
N VAL A 409 3.06 15.00 -11.26
CA VAL A 409 4.18 14.42 -10.52
C VAL A 409 3.73 14.04 -9.11
N VAL A 410 4.19 12.88 -8.62
CA VAL A 410 3.82 12.37 -7.29
C VAL A 410 4.38 13.29 -6.19
N PRO A 411 3.62 13.58 -5.12
CA PRO A 411 4.10 14.40 -4.01
C PRO A 411 5.40 13.87 -3.40
N GLY A 412 6.35 14.76 -3.11
CA GLY A 412 7.66 14.44 -2.56
C GLY A 412 8.73 14.09 -3.61
N CYS A 413 8.35 13.86 -4.87
CA CYS A 413 9.32 13.77 -5.97
C CYS A 413 9.87 15.15 -6.32
N PHE A 414 11.11 15.21 -6.79
CA PHE A 414 11.71 16.44 -7.29
C PHE A 414 12.06 16.33 -8.78
N LEU A 415 12.17 17.47 -9.45
CA LEU A 415 12.53 17.59 -10.86
C LEU A 415 13.36 18.84 -11.11
N ARG A 416 13.99 18.93 -12.28
CA ARG A 416 14.67 20.16 -12.74
C ARG A 416 13.69 21.08 -13.45
N ALA A 417 13.62 22.33 -13.02
CA ALA A 417 12.75 23.34 -13.60
C ALA A 417 13.54 24.60 -13.97
N ARG A 418 13.21 25.20 -15.12
CA ARG A 418 13.73 26.51 -15.54
C ARG A 418 12.76 27.60 -15.10
N ALA A 419 13.24 28.60 -14.37
CA ALA A 419 12.43 29.76 -14.01
C ALA A 419 12.19 30.63 -15.26
N ILE A 420 10.93 30.91 -15.59
CA ILE A 420 10.54 31.69 -16.77
C ILE A 420 9.81 32.98 -16.43
N GLY A 421 9.30 33.13 -15.20
CA GLY A 421 8.65 34.35 -14.75
C GLY A 421 8.34 34.35 -13.26
N LEU A 422 7.93 35.50 -12.76
CA LEU A 422 7.48 35.71 -11.39
C LEU A 422 6.02 36.14 -11.42
N MET A 423 5.21 35.57 -10.55
CA MET A 423 3.83 35.95 -10.31
C MET A 423 3.76 36.68 -8.97
N PRO A 424 3.75 38.02 -8.94
CA PRO A 424 3.55 38.75 -7.71
C PRO A 424 2.11 38.53 -7.25
N MET A 425 1.96 38.16 -5.99
CA MET A 425 0.68 37.86 -5.39
C MET A 425 0.62 38.45 -3.99
N ILE A 426 -0.54 39.02 -3.65
CA ILE A 426 -0.83 39.57 -2.34
C ILE A 426 -1.90 38.68 -1.71
N ASP A 427 -1.56 37.98 -0.62
CA ASP A 427 -2.48 37.16 0.16
C ASP A 427 -2.78 37.87 1.49
N GLN A 428 -4.02 38.30 1.70
CA GLN A 428 -4.44 39.02 2.91
C GLN A 428 -3.58 40.25 3.27
N GLY A 429 -3.00 40.91 2.27
CA GLY A 429 -2.15 42.10 2.44
C GLY A 429 -0.67 41.79 2.67
N GLU A 430 -0.29 40.50 2.74
CA GLU A 430 1.11 40.07 2.79
C GLU A 430 1.58 39.67 1.38
N LYS A 431 2.86 39.94 1.09
CA LYS A 431 3.47 39.66 -0.20
C LYS A 431 3.88 38.19 -0.26
N ASP A 432 3.34 37.45 -1.22
CA ASP A 432 3.54 36.00 -1.40
C ASP A 432 3.88 35.71 -2.88
N ASP A 433 5.05 36.21 -3.32
CA ASP A 433 5.50 36.05 -4.70
C ASP A 433 5.74 34.57 -5.05
N LYS A 434 5.29 34.14 -6.24
CA LYS A 434 5.48 32.75 -6.70
C LYS A 434 6.24 32.67 -8.01
N ILE A 435 7.15 31.71 -8.11
CA ILE A 435 7.91 31.48 -9.34
C ILE A 435 7.06 30.69 -10.33
N ILE A 436 7.07 31.10 -11.60
CA ILE A 436 6.54 30.32 -12.72
C ILE A 436 7.72 29.67 -13.44
N ALA A 437 7.67 28.35 -13.57
CA ALA A 437 8.75 27.56 -14.15
C ALA A 437 8.22 26.52 -15.14
N VAL A 438 9.09 26.01 -16.01
CA VAL A 438 8.81 24.86 -16.89
C VAL A 438 9.76 23.71 -16.57
N CYS A 439 9.30 22.48 -16.72
CA CYS A 439 10.18 21.33 -16.56
C CYS A 439 11.31 21.37 -17.60
N ALA A 440 12.57 21.36 -17.15
CA ALA A 440 13.74 21.50 -18.00
C ALA A 440 13.96 20.27 -18.91
N ASP A 441 13.45 19.11 -18.49
CA ASP A 441 13.61 17.83 -19.17
C ASP A 441 12.37 17.43 -20.00
N ASP A 442 11.27 18.20 -19.94
CA ASP A 442 10.04 17.93 -20.71
C ASP A 442 10.15 18.48 -22.15
N PRO A 443 10.14 17.62 -23.20
CA PRO A 443 10.30 18.03 -24.59
C PRO A 443 9.27 19.07 -25.07
N GLU A 444 8.06 19.05 -24.51
CA GLU A 444 6.96 19.92 -24.93
C GLU A 444 7.15 21.36 -24.45
N VAL A 445 7.74 21.57 -23.27
CA VAL A 445 7.79 22.89 -22.62
C VAL A 445 9.20 23.42 -22.40
N ARG A 446 10.24 22.60 -22.52
CA ARG A 446 11.64 23.00 -22.27
C ARG A 446 12.16 24.17 -23.13
N HIS A 447 11.48 24.46 -24.24
CA HIS A 447 11.84 25.52 -25.17
C HIS A 447 11.41 26.91 -24.70
N TYR A 448 10.52 27.00 -23.70
CA TYR A 448 10.13 28.26 -23.10
C TYR A 448 11.24 28.79 -22.18
N THR A 449 11.66 30.03 -22.43
CA THR A 449 12.69 30.72 -21.65
C THR A 449 12.15 31.93 -20.89
N ASP A 450 11.00 32.46 -21.30
CA ASP A 450 10.38 33.64 -20.69
C ASP A 450 8.86 33.52 -20.67
N ILE A 451 8.23 34.11 -19.66
CA ILE A 451 6.78 34.07 -19.43
C ILE A 451 5.98 34.61 -20.62
N SER A 452 6.53 35.58 -21.35
CA SER A 452 5.91 36.19 -22.53
C SER A 452 5.71 35.21 -23.70
N GLN A 453 6.43 34.08 -23.69
CA GLN A 453 6.33 33.05 -24.73
C GLN A 453 5.17 32.07 -24.48
N LEU A 454 4.59 32.06 -23.27
CA LEU A 454 3.43 31.22 -22.97
C LEU A 454 2.17 31.75 -23.67
N PRO A 455 1.25 30.86 -24.08
CA PRO A 455 -0.02 31.28 -24.64
C PRO A 455 -0.79 32.19 -23.66
N PRO A 456 -1.36 33.33 -24.08
CA PRO A 456 -2.02 34.27 -23.17
C PRO A 456 -3.15 33.65 -22.34
N HIS A 457 -3.85 32.68 -22.92
CA HIS A 457 -4.90 31.93 -22.20
C HIS A 457 -4.36 31.14 -21.02
N ARG A 458 -3.13 30.58 -21.11
CA ARG A 458 -2.49 29.85 -19.99
C ARG A 458 -2.22 30.77 -18.80
N LEU A 459 -1.74 31.98 -19.06
CA LEU A 459 -1.51 32.98 -18.03
C LEU A 459 -2.83 33.40 -17.35
N GLN A 460 -3.90 33.53 -18.12
CA GLN A 460 -5.24 33.80 -17.57
C GLN A 460 -5.77 32.64 -16.72
N GLU A 461 -5.59 31.39 -17.14
CA GLU A 461 -5.96 30.19 -16.36
C GLU A 461 -5.23 30.19 -15.00
N ILE A 462 -3.92 30.42 -15.00
CA ILE A 462 -3.09 30.47 -13.78
C ILE A 462 -3.56 31.60 -12.86
N ARG A 463 -3.73 32.82 -13.40
CA ARG A 463 -4.22 33.98 -12.64
C ARG A 463 -5.57 33.69 -11.99
N ARG A 464 -6.54 33.21 -12.77
CA ARG A 464 -7.89 32.91 -12.28
C ARG A 464 -7.88 31.85 -11.18
N PHE A 465 -7.04 30.82 -11.32
CA PHE A 465 -6.90 29.82 -10.28
C PHE A 465 -6.48 30.44 -8.93
N PHE A 466 -5.43 31.26 -8.90
CA PHE A 466 -4.93 31.87 -7.66
C PHE A 466 -5.87 32.95 -7.09
N GLU A 467 -6.61 33.67 -7.92
CA GLU A 467 -7.67 34.58 -7.47
C GLU A 467 -8.86 33.82 -6.83
N ASP A 468 -9.21 32.64 -7.35
CA ASP A 468 -10.45 31.95 -6.99
C ASP A 468 -10.29 30.88 -5.88
N TYR A 469 -9.15 30.21 -5.77
CA TYR A 469 -9.03 28.99 -4.95
C TYR A 469 -9.28 29.19 -3.45
N LYS A 470 -9.05 30.41 -2.92
CA LYS A 470 -9.29 30.77 -1.52
C LYS A 470 -10.60 31.55 -1.27
N LYS A 471 -11.40 31.84 -2.30
CA LYS A 471 -12.65 32.61 -2.15
C LYS A 471 -13.66 31.96 -1.20
N ASN A 472 -13.81 30.64 -1.27
CA ASN A 472 -14.72 29.90 -0.38
C ASN A 472 -14.22 29.86 1.09
N GLU A 473 -12.98 30.28 1.35
CA GLU A 473 -12.42 30.45 2.70
C GLU A 473 -12.61 31.89 3.24
N ASN A 474 -13.32 32.77 2.50
CA ASN A 474 -13.46 34.20 2.77
C ASN A 474 -12.10 34.93 2.86
N LYS A 475 -11.14 34.51 2.04
CA LYS A 475 -9.85 35.20 1.89
C LYS A 475 -9.78 35.87 0.52
N GLU A 476 -9.24 37.08 0.50
CA GLU A 476 -8.99 37.82 -0.73
C GLU A 476 -7.52 37.66 -1.14
N VAL A 477 -7.33 37.35 -2.43
CA VAL A 477 -6.02 37.20 -3.06
C VAL A 477 -6.03 38.07 -4.31
N GLU A 478 -4.99 38.88 -4.48
CA GLU A 478 -4.78 39.70 -5.67
C GLU A 478 -3.51 39.23 -6.39
N VAL A 479 -3.59 39.09 -7.71
CA VAL A 479 -2.49 38.67 -8.57
C VAL A 479 -2.17 39.80 -9.55
N ASP A 480 -0.97 40.34 -9.44
CA ASP A 480 -0.52 41.45 -10.29
C ASP A 480 -0.14 40.97 -11.70
N GLU A 481 0.50 41.85 -12.48
CA GLU A 481 1.09 41.48 -13.76
C GLU A 481 2.28 40.53 -13.58
N PHE A 482 2.30 39.48 -14.41
CA PHE A 482 3.40 38.54 -14.45
C PHE A 482 4.68 39.25 -14.91
N LEU A 483 5.76 39.05 -14.16
CA LEU A 483 7.07 39.67 -14.39
C LEU A 483 8.00 38.69 -15.14
N PRO A 484 8.98 39.22 -15.91
CA PRO A 484 9.83 38.40 -16.77
C PRO A 484 10.77 37.48 -16.01
N SER A 485 11.39 36.55 -16.75
CA SER A 485 12.36 35.56 -16.25
C SER A 485 13.49 36.17 -15.42
N THR A 486 14.00 37.34 -15.79
CA THR A 486 15.07 38.04 -15.04
C THR A 486 14.68 38.34 -13.60
N THR A 487 13.44 38.80 -13.38
CA THR A 487 12.94 39.12 -12.05
C THR A 487 12.75 37.86 -11.21
N ALA A 488 12.35 36.75 -11.84
CA ALA A 488 12.24 35.46 -11.17
C ALA A 488 13.61 34.96 -10.68
N VAL A 489 14.64 35.08 -11.53
CA VAL A 489 16.02 34.73 -11.19
C VAL A 489 16.55 35.57 -10.02
N ASP A 490 16.30 36.88 -10.04
CA ASP A 490 16.69 37.78 -8.94
C ASP A 490 15.98 37.41 -7.62
N ALA A 491 14.69 37.07 -7.68
CA ALA A 491 13.90 36.65 -6.52
C ALA A 491 14.41 35.33 -5.92
N ILE A 492 14.72 34.33 -6.75
CA ILE A 492 15.31 33.06 -6.31
C ILE A 492 16.67 33.33 -5.65
N GLN A 493 17.52 34.15 -6.28
CA GLN A 493 18.84 34.47 -5.75
C GLN A 493 18.77 35.20 -4.41
N TYR A 494 17.80 36.11 -4.24
CA TYR A 494 17.54 36.77 -2.95
C TYR A 494 17.12 35.75 -1.89
N SER A 495 16.19 34.86 -2.22
CA SER A 495 15.70 33.81 -1.31
C SER A 495 16.79 32.81 -0.89
N MET A 496 17.72 32.46 -1.80
CA MET A 496 18.91 31.67 -1.48
C MET A 496 19.81 32.37 -0.47
N ASN A 497 19.98 33.69 -0.59
CA ASN A 497 20.81 34.46 0.34
C ASN A 497 20.18 34.50 1.74
N LEU A 498 18.85 34.71 1.83
CA LEU A 498 18.11 34.65 3.09
C LEU A 498 18.25 33.28 3.77
N TYR A 499 18.12 32.20 3.01
CA TYR A 499 18.32 30.85 3.53
C TYR A 499 19.74 30.63 4.06
N ALA A 500 20.76 31.11 3.34
CA ALA A 500 22.15 31.02 3.79
C ALA A 500 22.38 31.76 5.11
N GLU A 501 21.77 32.94 5.29
CA GLU A 501 21.81 33.69 6.55
C GLU A 501 21.09 32.95 7.67
N TYR A 502 19.91 32.39 7.40
CA TYR A 502 19.13 31.59 8.34
C TYR A 502 19.92 30.39 8.88
N ILE A 503 20.58 29.62 8.01
CA ILE A 503 21.40 28.47 8.42
C ILE A 503 22.60 28.93 9.25
N LEU A 504 23.27 30.02 8.86
CA LEU A 504 24.39 30.55 9.62
C LEU A 504 24.00 31.05 11.02
N HIS A 505 22.80 31.60 11.18
CA HIS A 505 22.26 31.97 12.48
C HIS A 505 21.89 30.75 13.33
N SER A 506 21.29 29.74 12.71
CA SER A 506 20.93 28.48 13.37
C SER A 506 22.15 27.69 13.83
N LEU A 507 23.26 27.72 13.09
CA LEU A 507 24.53 27.07 13.46
C LEU A 507 25.33 27.82 14.54
N ARG A 508 25.01 29.08 14.84
CA ARG A 508 25.67 29.87 15.89
C ARG A 508 25.01 29.75 17.26
N LYS A 509 23.76 29.29 17.31
CA LYS A 509 23.06 28.92 18.55
C LYS A 509 23.41 27.48 18.89
#